data_AF-A0A1Q4BJG7-F1
#
_entry.id   AF-A0A1Q4BJG7-F1
#
_cell.length_a   1.000
_cell.length_b   1.000
_cell.length_c   1.000
_cell.angle_alpha   90.00
_cell.angle_beta   90.00
_cell.angle_gamma   90.00
#
_symmetry.space_group_name_H-M   'P 1'
#
loop_
_entity.id
_entity.type
_entity.pdbx_description
1 polymer ?
#
loop_
_entity_poly.entity_id
_entity_poly.type
_entity_poly.pdbx_seq_one_letter_code
_entity_poly.pdbx_strand_id
1 'polypeptide(L)'
;MARTIIAFLAAPLWIPLIFGIYAAFFSKPPDFFGEPDQFMWVVRSVIVGLIVGYVPAFLLGLPAHLFLRARQSGLLAYLLTWVVVGFLFWFLGSLCMGLVVTKSFDFTLREVVDTLLSRPRVPLSACILGLLVGATVWRLTRPNLIQR
;
A
#
# COMPACT_ATOMS: atom_id res chain seq x y z
N MET A 1 5.64 5.06 -23.07
CA MET A 1 5.95 4.12 -21.96
C MET A 1 6.71 4.77 -20.81
N ALA A 2 7.65 5.69 -21.07
CA ALA A 2 8.42 6.39 -20.02
C ALA A 2 7.57 6.96 -18.87
N ARG A 3 6.46 7.64 -19.16
CA ARG A 3 5.54 8.17 -18.13
C ARG A 3 4.96 7.10 -17.20
N THR A 4 4.62 5.93 -17.72
CA THR A 4 4.12 4.80 -16.91
C THR A 4 5.22 4.25 -16.02
N ILE A 5 6.44 4.10 -16.54
CA ILE A 5 7.59 3.66 -15.75
C ILE A 5 7.83 4.64 -14.59
N ILE A 6 7.92 5.94 -14.89
CA ILE A 6 8.09 6.99 -13.88
C ILE A 6 6.96 6.95 -12.84
N ALA A 7 5.71 6.77 -13.28
CA ALA A 7 4.57 6.68 -12.39
C ALA A 7 4.67 5.50 -11.41
N PHE A 8 5.05 4.32 -11.89
CA PHE A 8 5.21 3.12 -11.06
C PHE A 8 6.49 3.12 -10.23
N LEU A 9 7.47 3.96 -10.57
CA LEU A 9 8.63 4.20 -9.72
C LEU A 9 8.34 5.24 -8.63
N ALA A 10 7.61 6.31 -8.95
CA ALA A 10 7.38 7.42 -8.02
C ALA A 10 6.19 7.19 -7.09
N ALA A 11 5.07 6.66 -7.59
CA ALA A 11 3.83 6.57 -6.82
C ALA A 11 3.94 5.68 -5.57
N PRO A 12 4.61 4.50 -5.60
CA PRO A 12 4.75 3.67 -4.42
C PRO A 12 5.57 4.30 -3.29
N LEU A 13 6.36 5.36 -3.55
CA LEU A 13 7.20 6.02 -2.54
C LEU A 13 6.40 6.71 -1.42
N TRP A 14 5.11 6.94 -1.61
CA TRP A 14 4.22 7.38 -0.53
C TRP A 14 4.22 6.41 0.66
N ILE A 15 4.32 5.10 0.39
CA ILE A 15 4.23 4.05 1.41
C ILE A 15 5.46 4.04 2.33
N PRO A 16 6.72 3.94 1.85
CA PRO A 16 7.89 4.04 2.71
C PRO A 16 8.01 5.38 3.41
N LEU A 17 7.59 6.48 2.78
CA LEU A 17 7.55 7.80 3.42
C LEU A 17 6.63 7.78 4.65
N ILE A 18 5.40 7.28 4.49
CA ILE A 18 4.42 7.23 5.57
C ILE A 18 4.85 6.24 6.66
N PHE A 19 5.45 5.10 6.29
CA PHE A 19 6.02 4.16 7.26
C PHE A 19 7.15 4.79 8.07
N GLY A 20 8.06 5.52 7.42
CA GLY A 20 9.15 6.23 8.10
C GLY A 20 8.63 7.30 9.06
N ILE A 21 7.66 8.11 8.64
CA ILE A 21 7.02 9.12 9.50
C ILE A 21 6.31 8.45 10.68
N TYR A 22 5.55 7.38 10.42
CA TYR A 22 4.84 6.66 11.47
C TYR A 22 5.82 6.07 12.50
N ALA A 23 6.90 5.44 12.03
CA ALA A 23 7.94 4.88 12.88
C ALA A 23 8.67 5.94 13.69
N ALA A 24 8.95 7.10 13.10
CA ALA A 24 9.69 8.17 13.75
C ALA A 24 8.90 8.85 14.89
N PHE A 25 7.60 9.07 14.69
CA PHE A 25 6.81 9.94 15.57
C PHE A 25 5.72 9.22 16.36
N PHE A 26 5.23 8.07 15.89
CA PHE A 26 4.01 7.44 16.42
C PHE A 26 4.19 6.00 16.89
N SER A 27 5.32 5.36 16.59
CA SER A 27 5.63 4.00 17.04
C SER A 27 6.91 3.99 17.86
N LYS A 28 6.86 3.28 18.99
CA LYS A 28 8.07 2.86 19.69
C LYS A 28 8.58 1.55 19.08
N PRO A 29 9.89 1.32 19.11
CA PRO A 29 10.41 0.06 18.65
C PRO A 29 10.02 -1.03 19.65
N PRO A 30 9.73 -2.25 19.19
CA PRO A 30 9.30 -3.31 20.09
C PRO A 30 10.45 -3.84 20.96
N ASP A 31 10.15 -4.16 22.23
CA ASP A 31 11.13 -4.60 23.23
C ASP A 31 11.84 -5.93 22.88
N PHE A 32 11.26 -6.72 21.98
CA PHE A 32 11.81 -8.01 21.54
C PHE A 32 13.00 -7.90 20.57
N PHE A 33 13.38 -6.68 20.14
CA PHE A 33 14.53 -6.46 19.27
C PHE A 33 15.83 -6.05 20.00
N GLY A 34 15.87 -6.10 21.34
CA GLY A 34 16.96 -5.54 22.16
C GLY A 34 16.71 -4.06 22.47
N GLU A 35 17.71 -3.28 22.91
CA GLU A 35 17.62 -1.81 22.98
C GLU A 35 17.63 -1.24 21.55
N PRO A 36 16.47 -0.93 20.94
CA PRO A 36 16.44 -0.59 19.53
C PRO A 36 16.64 0.92 19.42
N ASP A 37 17.75 1.32 18.82
CA ASP A 37 17.93 2.70 18.37
C ASP A 37 16.74 3.10 17.48
N GLN A 38 16.09 4.21 17.84
CA GLN A 38 14.93 4.76 17.14
C GLN A 38 15.25 4.98 15.65
N PHE A 39 16.50 5.34 15.33
CA PHE A 39 16.95 5.48 13.95
C PHE A 39 16.88 4.14 13.20
N MET A 40 17.36 3.05 13.80
CA MET A 40 17.31 1.71 13.19
C MET A 40 15.87 1.23 12.97
N TRP A 41 14.95 1.58 13.88
CA TRP A 41 13.52 1.28 13.72
C TRP A 41 12.89 2.00 12.53
N VAL A 42 13.20 3.29 12.35
CA VAL A 42 12.77 4.07 11.19
C VAL A 42 13.31 3.46 9.89
N VAL A 43 14.60 3.13 9.85
CA VAL A 43 15.23 2.49 8.67
C VAL A 43 14.54 1.18 8.30
N ARG A 44 14.29 0.30 9.28
CA ARG A 44 13.57 -0.96 9.05
C ARG A 44 12.15 -0.72 8.53
N SER A 45 11.45 0.28 9.09
CA SER A 45 10.10 0.62 8.67
C SER A 45 10.06 1.15 7.23
N VAL A 46 11.04 1.96 6.84
CA VAL A 46 11.20 2.42 5.44
C VAL A 46 11.46 1.25 4.49
N ILE A 47 12.34 0.30 4.86
CA ILE A 47 12.62 -0.89 4.06
C ILE A 47 11.35 -1.75 3.89
N VAL A 48 10.63 -1.99 4.98
CA VAL A 48 9.34 -2.71 4.93
C VAL A 48 8.37 -1.95 4.04
N GLY A 49 8.26 -0.63 4.20
CA GLY A 49 7.40 0.22 3.38
C GLY A 49 7.75 0.20 1.88
N LEU A 50 9.04 0.07 1.52
CA LEU A 50 9.46 -0.11 0.14
C LEU A 50 8.93 -1.44 -0.43
N ILE A 51 9.10 -2.55 0.30
CA ILE A 51 8.61 -3.87 -0.14
C ILE A 51 7.08 -3.83 -0.27
N VAL A 52 6.41 -3.38 0.78
CA VAL A 52 4.95 -3.24 0.90
C VAL A 52 4.40 -2.28 -0.14
N GLY A 53 5.16 -1.28 -0.59
CA GLY A 53 4.71 -0.34 -1.60
C GLY A 53 4.90 -0.84 -3.03
N TYR A 54 6.08 -1.36 -3.36
CA TYR A 54 6.41 -1.77 -4.71
C TYR A 54 5.78 -3.11 -5.09
N VAL A 55 5.80 -4.11 -4.22
CA VAL A 55 5.26 -5.45 -4.55
C VAL A 55 3.80 -5.38 -5.01
N PRO A 56 2.87 -4.70 -4.30
CA PRO A 56 1.46 -4.68 -4.69
C PRO A 56 1.20 -3.76 -5.88
N ALA A 57 1.95 -2.65 -5.97
CA ALA A 57 1.86 -1.77 -7.12
C ALA A 57 2.19 -2.53 -8.41
N PHE A 58 3.22 -3.40 -8.41
CA PHE A 58 3.57 -4.18 -9.59
C PHE A 58 2.68 -5.41 -9.80
N LEU A 59 2.34 -6.15 -8.75
CA LEU A 59 1.54 -7.38 -8.88
C LEU A 59 0.06 -7.12 -9.16
N LEU A 60 -0.53 -6.09 -8.55
CA LEU A 60 -1.96 -5.78 -8.65
C LEU A 60 -2.22 -4.45 -9.36
N GLY A 61 -1.44 -3.42 -9.04
CA GLY A 61 -1.62 -2.06 -9.55
C GLY A 61 -1.32 -1.92 -11.05
N LEU A 62 -0.28 -2.58 -11.56
CA LEU A 62 0.09 -2.51 -12.98
C LEU A 62 -0.96 -3.18 -13.89
N PRO A 63 -1.40 -4.43 -13.63
CA PRO A 63 -2.52 -5.03 -14.35
C PRO A 63 -3.78 -4.17 -14.29
N ALA A 64 -4.14 -3.64 -13.12
CA ALA A 64 -5.29 -2.76 -12.94
C ALA A 64 -5.16 -1.48 -13.78
N HIS A 65 -3.98 -0.85 -13.79
CA HIS A 65 -3.73 0.33 -14.62
C HIS A 65 -3.88 0.04 -16.11
N LEU A 66 -3.30 -1.06 -16.60
CA LEU A 66 -3.37 -1.45 -18.01
C LEU A 66 -4.82 -1.70 -18.43
N PHE A 67 -5.58 -2.41 -17.60
CA PHE A 67 -7.00 -2.67 -17.82
C PHE A 67 -7.83 -1.38 -17.87
N LEU A 68 -7.67 -0.50 -16.88
CA LEU A 68 -8.40 0.76 -16.79
C LEU A 68 -8.07 1.70 -17.96
N ARG A 69 -6.79 1.71 -18.38
CA ARG A 69 -6.31 2.49 -19.53
C ARG A 69 -6.92 1.99 -20.83
N ALA A 70 -7.01 0.67 -21.03
CA ALA A 70 -7.64 0.08 -22.21
C ALA A 70 -9.13 0.47 -22.29
N ARG A 71 -9.80 0.61 -21.15
CA ARG A 71 -11.22 1.03 -21.07
C ARG A 71 -11.44 2.55 -21.04
N GLN A 72 -10.37 3.36 -21.11
CA GLN A 72 -10.45 4.82 -20.96
C GLN A 72 -11.25 5.26 -19.72
N SER A 73 -11.09 4.50 -18.63
CA SER A 73 -11.89 4.69 -17.41
C SER A 73 -11.70 6.11 -16.85
N GLY A 74 -12.76 6.71 -16.30
CA GLY A 74 -12.70 8.03 -15.67
C GLY A 74 -11.90 8.06 -14.37
N LEU A 75 -11.62 9.27 -13.85
CA LEU A 75 -10.82 9.47 -12.63
C LEU A 75 -11.40 8.71 -11.43
N LEU A 76 -12.71 8.81 -11.20
CA LEU A 76 -13.34 8.17 -10.04
C LEU A 76 -13.18 6.64 -10.07
N ALA A 77 -13.46 6.01 -11.21
CA ALA A 77 -13.27 4.57 -11.39
C ALA A 77 -11.80 4.15 -11.17
N TYR A 78 -10.87 4.99 -11.63
CA TYR A 78 -9.44 4.76 -11.45
C TYR A 78 -9.05 4.81 -9.96
N LEU A 79 -9.46 5.86 -9.25
CA LEU A 79 -9.20 6.03 -7.82
C LEU A 79 -9.81 4.89 -6.99
N LEU A 80 -11.07 4.53 -7.25
CA LEU A 80 -11.75 3.43 -6.54
C LEU A 80 -11.06 2.08 -6.78
N THR A 81 -10.53 1.83 -7.98
CA THR A 81 -9.79 0.60 -8.25
C THR A 81 -8.52 0.54 -7.41
N TRP A 82 -7.79 1.65 -7.27
CA TRP A 82 -6.59 1.69 -6.43
C TRP A 82 -6.89 1.60 -4.93
N VAL A 83 -8.04 2.10 -4.49
CA VAL A 83 -8.56 1.83 -3.13
C VAL A 83 -8.77 0.33 -2.93
N VAL A 84 -9.42 -0.35 -3.88
CA VAL A 84 -9.64 -1.80 -3.83
C VAL A 84 -8.31 -2.56 -3.85
N VAL A 85 -7.33 -2.15 -4.66
CA VAL A 85 -5.99 -2.75 -4.67
C VAL A 85 -5.31 -2.61 -3.30
N GLY A 86 -5.39 -1.44 -2.67
CA GLY A 86 -4.86 -1.22 -1.33
C GLY A 86 -5.52 -2.11 -0.28
N PHE A 87 -6.85 -2.22 -0.32
CA PHE A 87 -7.61 -3.12 0.56
C PHE A 87 -7.26 -4.59 0.36
N LEU A 88 -7.26 -5.05 -0.90
CA LEU A 88 -6.93 -6.44 -1.25
C LEU A 88 -5.52 -6.80 -0.81
N PHE A 89 -4.56 -5.89 -0.99
CA PHE A 89 -3.21 -6.14 -0.54
C PHE A 89 -3.11 -6.24 0.98
N TRP A 90 -3.76 -5.34 1.73
CA TRP A 90 -3.83 -5.46 3.19
C TRP A 90 -4.44 -6.80 3.60
N PHE A 91 -5.59 -7.14 3.02
CA PHE A 91 -6.31 -8.37 3.34
C PHE A 91 -5.47 -9.62 3.06
N LEU A 92 -4.91 -9.74 1.85
CA LEU A 92 -4.06 -10.87 1.45
C LEU A 92 -2.76 -10.90 2.27
N GLY A 93 -2.15 -9.75 2.54
CA GLY A 93 -0.96 -9.64 3.36
C GLY A 93 -1.20 -10.11 4.79
N SER A 94 -2.30 -9.69 5.41
CA SER A 94 -2.71 -10.14 6.74
C SER A 94 -3.02 -11.63 6.78
N LEU A 95 -3.71 -12.17 5.77
CA LEU A 95 -3.95 -13.61 5.65
C LEU A 95 -2.63 -14.39 5.53
N CYS A 96 -1.73 -13.97 4.64
CA CYS A 96 -0.45 -14.64 4.43
C CYS A 96 0.41 -14.60 5.71
N MET A 97 0.54 -13.43 6.35
CA MET A 97 1.32 -13.29 7.58
C MET A 97 0.72 -14.08 8.74
N GLY A 98 -0.60 -14.02 8.93
CA GLY A 98 -1.28 -14.79 9.97
C GLY A 98 -1.11 -16.29 9.78
N LEU A 99 -1.22 -16.79 8.54
CA LEU A 99 -1.02 -18.21 8.22
C LEU A 99 0.42 -18.66 8.46
N VAL A 100 1.41 -17.84 8.10
CA VAL A 100 2.83 -18.14 8.33
C VAL A 100 3.14 -18.22 9.83
N VAL A 101 2.59 -17.28 10.63
CA VAL A 101 2.89 -17.19 12.06
C VAL A 101 2.13 -18.23 12.87
N THR A 102 0.84 -18.41 12.60
CA THR A 102 -0.06 -19.21 13.46
C THR A 102 -0.33 -20.61 12.94
N LYS A 103 -0.06 -20.86 11.66
CA LYS A 103 -0.39 -22.12 10.95
C LYS A 103 -1.87 -22.52 11.03
N SER A 104 -2.76 -21.58 11.38
CA SER A 104 -4.19 -21.81 11.54
C SER A 104 -4.99 -20.80 10.72
N PHE A 105 -5.78 -21.32 9.78
CA PHE A 105 -6.65 -20.50 8.93
C PHE A 105 -7.78 -19.85 9.75
N ASP A 106 -8.44 -20.61 10.63
CA ASP A 106 -9.54 -20.11 11.45
C ASP A 106 -9.10 -18.98 12.37
N PHE A 107 -7.93 -19.11 13.00
CA PHE A 107 -7.38 -18.06 13.85
C PHE A 107 -7.06 -16.81 13.03
N THR A 108 -6.38 -16.98 11.90
CA THR A 108 -6.02 -15.87 11.01
C THR A 108 -7.25 -15.13 10.49
N LEU A 109 -8.30 -15.86 10.10
CA LEU A 109 -9.54 -15.26 9.63
C LEU A 109 -10.23 -14.46 10.75
N ARG A 110 -10.27 -15.01 11.97
CA ARG A 110 -10.80 -14.29 13.14
C ARG A 110 -10.04 -13.01 13.44
N GLU A 111 -8.71 -13.01 13.37
CA GLU A 111 -7.88 -11.82 13.56
C GLU A 111 -8.11 -10.75 12.49
N VAL A 112 -8.28 -11.16 11.23
CA VAL A 112 -8.61 -10.21 10.14
C VAL A 112 -9.98 -9.60 10.38
N VAL A 113 -10.98 -10.41 10.73
CA VAL A 113 -12.34 -9.93 11.03
C VAL A 113 -12.35 -9.03 12.27
N ASP A 114 -11.64 -9.40 13.34
CA ASP A 114 -11.50 -8.56 14.53
C ASP A 114 -10.80 -7.24 14.19
N THR A 115 -9.78 -7.26 13.35
CA THR A 115 -9.11 -6.01 12.90
C THR A 115 -10.08 -5.11 12.12
N LEU A 116 -10.93 -5.68 11.26
CA LEU A 116 -11.95 -4.92 10.53
C LEU A 116 -12.95 -4.24 11.48
N LEU A 117 -13.40 -4.97 12.51
CA LEU A 117 -14.46 -4.50 13.43
C LEU A 117 -13.91 -3.59 14.53
N SER A 118 -12.83 -4.02 15.19
CA SER A 118 -12.26 -3.38 16.38
C SER A 118 -11.26 -2.28 16.02
N ARG A 119 -10.60 -2.35 14.85
CA ARG A 119 -9.55 -1.40 14.43
C ARG A 119 -9.70 -0.99 12.95
N PRO A 120 -10.86 -0.46 12.53
CA PRO A 120 -11.13 -0.14 11.12
C PRO A 120 -10.14 0.86 10.51
N ARG A 121 -9.45 1.66 11.34
CA ARG A 121 -8.38 2.55 10.88
C ARG A 121 -7.22 1.83 10.18
N VAL A 122 -6.98 0.55 10.47
CA VAL A 122 -5.89 -0.24 9.87
C VAL A 122 -6.17 -0.56 8.39
N PRO A 123 -7.28 -1.21 8.01
CA PRO A 123 -7.62 -1.41 6.60
C PRO A 123 -7.88 -0.08 5.87
N LEU A 124 -8.47 0.91 6.55
CA LEU A 124 -8.71 2.23 5.95
C LEU A 124 -7.41 2.96 5.59
N SER A 125 -6.35 2.83 6.37
CA SER A 125 -5.06 3.42 6.02
C SER A 125 -4.48 2.81 4.74
N ALA A 126 -4.64 1.49 4.54
CA ALA A 126 -4.26 0.82 3.31
C ALA A 126 -5.08 1.32 2.10
N CYS A 127 -6.38 1.55 2.28
CA CYS A 127 -7.25 2.16 1.26
C CYS A 127 -6.77 3.58 0.89
N ILE A 128 -6.44 4.41 1.88
CA ILE A 128 -5.96 5.79 1.67
C ILE A 128 -4.59 5.78 0.96
N LEU A 129 -3.68 4.88 1.35
CA LEU A 129 -2.40 4.70 0.67
C LEU A 129 -2.62 4.27 -0.79
N GLY A 130 -3.50 3.31 -1.03
CA GLY A 130 -3.90 2.90 -2.38
C GLY A 130 -4.42 4.09 -3.19
N LEU A 131 -5.30 4.89 -2.62
CA LEU A 131 -5.83 6.12 -3.24
C LEU A 131 -4.70 7.11 -3.62
N LEU A 132 -3.74 7.37 -2.73
CA LEU A 132 -2.62 8.28 -2.98
C LEU A 132 -1.71 7.77 -4.11
N VAL A 133 -1.40 6.47 -4.10
CA VAL A 133 -0.63 5.82 -5.17
C VAL A 133 -1.41 5.95 -6.49
N GLY A 134 -2.70 5.60 -6.51
CA GLY A 134 -3.55 5.67 -7.69
C GLY A 134 -3.69 7.09 -8.26
N ALA A 135 -3.90 8.08 -7.40
CA ALA A 135 -3.97 9.49 -7.79
C ALA A 135 -2.64 9.95 -8.43
N THR A 136 -1.51 9.54 -7.85
CA THR A 136 -0.18 9.85 -8.37
C THR A 136 0.06 9.18 -9.72
N VAL A 137 -0.28 7.89 -9.87
CA VAL A 137 -0.15 7.17 -11.15
C VAL A 137 -1.03 7.82 -12.21
N TRP A 138 -2.28 8.13 -11.90
CA TRP A 138 -3.20 8.78 -12.82
C TRP A 138 -2.66 10.13 -13.32
N ARG A 139 -2.18 10.97 -12.41
CA ARG A 139 -1.64 12.29 -12.72
C ARG A 139 -0.40 12.21 -13.61
N LEU A 140 0.50 11.27 -13.34
CA LEU A 140 1.75 11.13 -14.10
C LEU A 140 1.55 10.43 -15.46
N THR A 141 0.55 9.55 -15.57
CA THR A 141 0.30 8.78 -16.81
C THR A 141 -0.63 9.48 -17.79
N ARG A 142 -1.44 10.46 -17.36
CA ARG A 142 -2.33 11.18 -18.28
C ARG A 142 -1.52 12.00 -19.31
N PRO A 143 -1.84 11.91 -20.61
CA PRO A 143 -1.35 12.86 -21.59
C PRO A 143 -1.93 14.24 -21.26
N ASN A 144 -1.07 15.26 -21.30
CA ASN A 144 -1.39 16.61 -20.86
C ASN A 144 -2.68 17.11 -21.53
N LEU A 145 -3.64 17.60 -20.76
CA LEU A 145 -4.81 18.35 -21.23
C LEU A 145 -4.46 19.72 -21.86
N ILE A 146 -3.17 20.00 -22.11
CA ILE A 146 -2.64 21.31 -22.53
C ILE A 146 -2.48 21.37 -24.07
N GLN A 147 -3.32 20.67 -24.83
CA GLN A 147 -3.30 20.72 -26.30
C GLN A 147 -4.70 20.88 -26.92
N ARG A 148 -5.61 21.58 -26.24
CA ARG A 148 -6.83 22.11 -26.87
C ARG A 148 -7.03 23.55 -26.47
#